data_AF-A0A822ZM55-F1
#
_entry.id   AF-A0A822ZM55-F1
#
_cell.length_a   1.000
_cell.length_b   1.000
_cell.length_c   1.000
_cell.angle_alpha   90.00
_cell.angle_beta   90.00
_cell.angle_gamma   90.00
#
_symmetry.space_group_name_H-M   'P 1'
#
loop_
_entity.id
_entity.type
_entity.pdbx_description
1 polymer ?
#
loop_
_entity_poly.entity_id
_entity_poly.type
_entity_poly.pdbx_seq_one_letter_code
_entity_poly.pdbx_strand_id
1 'polypeptide(L)'
;MLQEDLYYPHPLVQDILWASLHKVVEPILKCWPGKRLREKALLTTIQHIHYEDDNTRYVCIGPVNKVLNMLCCWVEDPNSEAFKLHLPRIYDYLWLAEDGMKMQGYNGSQLWDTAFAVQAILSSSLIEEYGPTLKKAHEYIKNSQVLEDCPDDLSYWYRHISKGAWPFSTADHGWPISDCTAEGLKAALLLSKTPPEIVGEPLNAKRLYDAVNVILSLQVISAPVHKNAVNY
;
A
#
# COMPACT_ATOMS: atom_id res chain seq x y z
N MET A 1 12.87 -7.59 25.13
CA MET A 1 11.39 -7.49 25.10
C MET A 1 10.93 -7.94 26.46
N LEU A 2 10.14 -7.13 27.17
CA LEU A 2 9.55 -7.57 28.43
C LEU A 2 8.56 -8.69 28.14
N GLN A 3 8.34 -9.61 29.07
CA GLN A 3 7.35 -10.68 28.91
C GLN A 3 5.95 -10.12 28.61
N GLU A 4 5.66 -8.94 29.16
CA GLU A 4 4.40 -8.20 29.00
C GLU A 4 4.17 -7.70 27.56
N ASP A 5 5.24 -7.51 26.79
CA ASP A 5 5.18 -7.03 25.39
C ASP A 5 5.12 -8.20 24.37
N LEU A 6 5.26 -9.45 24.82
CA LEU A 6 5.32 -10.62 23.94
C LEU A 6 3.91 -11.09 23.56
N TYR A 7 3.33 -10.44 22.55
CA TYR A 7 1.98 -10.78 22.07
C TYR A 7 1.92 -12.16 21.37
N TYR A 8 2.97 -12.53 20.63
CA TYR A 8 3.07 -13.83 19.96
C TYR A 8 4.30 -14.61 20.46
N PRO A 9 4.14 -15.57 21.39
CA PRO A 9 5.24 -16.40 21.85
C PRO A 9 5.72 -17.32 20.72
N HIS A 10 7.03 -17.51 20.62
CA HIS A 10 7.60 -18.35 19.57
C HIS A 10 7.25 -19.83 19.78
N PRO A 11 6.78 -20.53 18.74
CA PRO A 11 6.74 -21.97 18.74
C PRO A 11 8.16 -22.55 18.74
N LEU A 12 8.35 -23.73 19.35
CA LEU A 12 9.65 -24.41 19.40
C LEU A 12 10.30 -24.60 18.02
N VAL A 13 9.50 -24.87 16.98
CA VAL A 13 10.00 -25.01 15.61
C VAL A 13 10.64 -23.72 15.08
N GLN A 14 10.10 -22.56 15.44
CA GLN A 14 10.67 -21.26 15.07
C GLN A 14 12.01 -21.03 15.79
N ASP A 15 12.09 -21.38 17.08
CA ASP A 15 13.33 -21.27 17.85
C ASP A 15 14.44 -22.18 17.28
N ILE A 16 14.10 -23.42 16.92
CA ILE A 16 15.05 -24.35 16.28
C ILE A 16 15.53 -23.80 14.93
N LEU A 17 14.62 -23.27 14.11
CA LEU A 17 14.95 -22.70 12.81
C LEU A 17 15.91 -21.50 12.96
N TRP A 18 15.57 -20.56 13.82
CA TRP A 18 16.40 -19.38 14.07
C TRP A 18 17.75 -19.72 14.68
N ALA A 19 17.79 -20.66 15.63
CA ALA A 19 19.04 -21.16 16.20
C ALA A 19 19.93 -21.79 15.12
N SER A 20 19.35 -22.56 14.19
CA SER A 20 20.07 -23.16 13.07
C SER A 20 20.60 -22.10 12.09
N LEU A 21 19.78 -21.12 11.73
CA LEU A 21 20.20 -20.00 10.89
C LEU A 21 21.37 -19.24 11.52
N HIS A 22 21.28 -18.92 12.81
CA HIS A 22 22.29 -18.12 13.50
C HIS A 22 23.58 -18.89 13.78
N LYS A 23 23.49 -20.14 14.26
CA LYS A 23 24.67 -20.90 14.70
C LYS A 23 25.37 -21.66 13.58
N VAL A 24 24.65 -21.99 12.50
CA VAL A 24 25.20 -22.82 11.40
C VAL A 24 25.27 -22.03 10.10
N VAL A 25 24.13 -21.49 9.63
CA VAL A 25 24.07 -20.86 8.30
C VAL A 25 24.86 -19.54 8.25
N GLU A 26 24.73 -18.70 9.27
CA GLU A 26 25.38 -17.38 9.31
C GLU A 26 26.93 -17.47 9.26
N PRO A 27 27.61 -18.35 10.02
CA PRO A 27 29.04 -18.58 9.86
C PRO A 27 29.44 -19.07 8.45
N ILE A 28 28.66 -19.98 7.85
CA ILE A 28 28.93 -20.50 6.50
C ILE A 28 28.86 -19.36 5.47
N LEU A 29 27.86 -18.49 5.58
CA LEU A 29 27.66 -17.36 4.67
C LEU A 29 28.71 -16.23 4.84
N LYS A 30 29.49 -16.24 5.93
CA LYS A 30 30.62 -15.32 6.11
C LYS A 30 31.90 -15.78 5.41
N CYS A 31 32.02 -17.08 5.11
CA CYS A 31 33.22 -17.69 4.53
C CYS A 31 33.00 -18.10 3.08
N TRP A 32 34.08 -18.31 2.33
CA TRP A 32 33.99 -18.86 0.96
C TRP A 32 33.61 -20.36 1.02
N PRO A 33 32.68 -20.85 0.18
CA PRO A 33 32.00 -20.17 -0.93
C PRO A 33 30.68 -19.45 -0.54
N GLY A 34 30.16 -19.63 0.68
CA GLY A 34 28.88 -19.06 1.13
C GLY A 34 28.78 -17.53 1.02
N LYS A 35 29.91 -16.82 1.15
CA LYS A 35 30.00 -15.38 0.93
C LYS A 35 29.48 -14.94 -0.45
N ARG A 36 29.74 -15.73 -1.50
CA ARG A 36 29.22 -15.42 -2.86
C ARG A 36 27.70 -15.49 -2.93
N LEU A 37 27.10 -16.44 -2.20
CA LEU A 37 25.65 -16.54 -2.12
C LEU A 37 25.06 -15.32 -1.40
N ARG A 38 25.70 -14.87 -0.32
CA ARG A 38 25.31 -13.63 0.38
C ARG A 38 25.41 -12.39 -0.51
N GLU A 39 26.52 -12.22 -1.22
CA GLU A 39 26.71 -11.10 -2.15
C GLU A 39 25.62 -11.08 -3.23
N LYS A 40 25.29 -12.25 -3.80
CA LYS A 40 24.19 -12.38 -4.75
C LYS A 40 22.84 -12.04 -4.13
N ALA A 41 22.56 -12.53 -2.92
CA ALA A 41 21.32 -12.23 -2.20
C ALA A 41 21.18 -10.72 -1.92
N LEU A 42 22.24 -10.05 -1.46
CA LEU A 42 22.25 -8.61 -1.22
C LEU A 42 21.99 -7.81 -2.51
N LEU A 43 22.60 -8.22 -3.63
CA LEU A 43 22.35 -7.60 -4.94
C LEU A 43 20.88 -7.76 -5.36
N THR A 44 20.30 -8.95 -5.18
CA THR A 44 18.87 -9.17 -5.47
C THR A 44 17.97 -8.36 -4.54
N THR A 45 18.33 -8.24 -3.25
CA THR A 45 17.57 -7.43 -2.30
C THR A 45 17.56 -5.95 -2.68
N ILE A 46 18.72 -5.36 -2.98
CA ILE A 46 18.79 -3.93 -3.34
C ILE A 46 18.07 -3.63 -4.66
N GLN A 47 18.07 -4.59 -5.61
CA GLN A 47 17.26 -4.49 -6.83
C GLN A 47 15.75 -4.40 -6.54
N HIS A 48 15.24 -5.20 -5.60
CA HIS A 48 13.82 -5.13 -5.20
C HIS A 48 13.49 -3.85 -4.42
N ILE A 49 14.45 -3.34 -3.63
CA ILE A 49 14.31 -2.05 -2.94
C ILE A 49 14.18 -0.92 -3.96
N HIS A 50 15.09 -0.82 -4.92
CA HIS A 50 15.03 0.21 -5.96
C HIS A 50 13.76 0.12 -6.80
N TYR A 51 13.33 -1.11 -7.15
CA TYR A 51 12.07 -1.30 -7.87
C TYR A 51 10.87 -0.80 -7.07
N GLU A 52 10.77 -1.10 -5.76
CA GLU A 52 9.71 -0.57 -4.90
C GLU A 52 9.75 0.97 -4.80
N ASP A 53 10.95 1.51 -4.63
CA ASP A 53 11.16 2.95 -4.46
C ASP A 53 10.72 3.72 -5.71
N ASP A 54 11.15 3.30 -6.90
CA ASP A 54 10.75 3.92 -8.16
C ASP A 54 9.23 3.81 -8.39
N ASN A 55 8.64 2.64 -8.11
CA ASN A 55 7.21 2.39 -8.32
C ASN A 55 6.28 3.13 -7.35
N THR A 56 6.81 3.62 -6.24
CA THR A 56 6.06 4.38 -5.23
C THR A 56 6.52 5.83 -5.13
N ARG A 57 7.36 6.29 -6.07
CA ARG A 57 7.98 7.62 -6.02
C ARG A 57 8.59 7.90 -4.64
N TYR A 58 9.25 6.89 -4.09
CA TYR A 58 9.97 6.89 -2.82
C TYR A 58 9.08 7.03 -1.58
N VAL A 59 7.76 6.83 -1.72
CA VAL A 59 6.78 6.79 -0.62
C VAL A 59 6.80 5.44 0.10
N CYS A 60 7.06 4.33 -0.62
CA CYS A 60 7.00 2.96 -0.11
C CYS A 60 5.59 2.53 0.37
N ILE A 61 5.38 1.24 0.67
CA ILE A 61 4.09 0.76 1.21
C ILE A 61 3.71 1.39 2.57
N GLY A 62 4.68 1.72 3.42
CA GLY A 62 4.46 2.30 4.74
C GLY A 62 5.73 2.86 5.40
N PRO A 63 5.64 3.39 6.64
CA PRO A 63 6.72 4.16 7.26
C PRO A 63 7.96 3.29 7.56
N VAL A 64 7.76 2.04 7.97
CA VAL A 64 8.87 1.14 8.36
C VAL A 64 9.71 0.78 7.14
N ASN A 65 9.09 0.29 6.07
CA ASN A 65 9.86 -0.07 4.88
C ASN A 65 10.39 1.19 4.18
N LYS A 66 9.68 2.33 4.21
CA LYS A 66 10.21 3.62 3.72
C LYS A 66 11.55 3.97 4.35
N VAL A 67 11.65 3.91 5.68
CA VAL A 67 12.87 4.30 6.39
C VAL A 67 13.99 3.28 6.17
N LEU A 68 13.68 1.98 6.13
CA LEU A 68 14.66 0.93 5.87
C LEU A 68 15.19 0.98 4.42
N ASN A 69 14.32 1.16 3.42
CA ASN A 69 14.72 1.33 2.02
C ASN A 69 15.63 2.55 1.86
N MET A 70 15.23 3.70 2.41
CA MET A 70 16.06 4.91 2.42
C MET A 70 17.44 4.67 3.04
N LEU A 71 17.50 3.94 4.17
CA LEU A 71 18.76 3.57 4.79
C LEU A 71 19.60 2.65 3.90
N CYS A 72 18.98 1.68 3.23
CA CYS A 72 19.67 0.81 2.27
C CYS A 72 20.26 1.61 1.10
N CYS A 73 19.52 2.54 0.51
CA CYS A 73 20.03 3.43 -0.55
C CYS A 73 21.19 4.30 -0.05
N TRP A 74 21.12 4.79 1.20
CA TRP A 74 22.22 5.54 1.82
C TRP A 74 23.47 4.69 2.06
N VAL A 75 23.30 3.43 2.52
CA VAL A 75 24.42 2.50 2.72
C VAL A 75 25.07 2.11 1.39
N GLU A 76 24.28 1.98 0.32
CA GLU A 76 24.77 1.71 -1.03
C GLU A 76 25.59 2.89 -1.57
N ASP A 77 25.03 4.10 -1.59
CA ASP A 77 25.72 5.34 -1.91
C ASP A 77 25.00 6.56 -1.28
N PRO A 78 25.62 7.23 -0.30
CA PRO A 78 25.07 8.43 0.33
C PRO A 78 24.80 9.61 -0.61
N ASN A 79 25.39 9.63 -1.81
CA ASN A 79 25.20 10.69 -2.81
C ASN A 79 24.29 10.27 -3.97
N SER A 80 23.70 9.08 -3.91
CA SER A 80 22.83 8.53 -4.94
C SER A 80 21.59 9.40 -5.15
N GLU A 81 21.05 9.37 -6.37
CA GLU A 81 19.79 10.03 -6.67
C GLU A 81 18.63 9.40 -5.88
N ALA A 82 18.62 8.07 -5.76
CA ALA A 82 17.62 7.34 -4.98
C ALA A 82 17.54 7.84 -3.53
N PHE A 83 18.69 8.02 -2.85
CA PHE A 83 18.69 8.56 -1.49
C PHE A 83 18.16 10.00 -1.44
N LYS A 84 18.52 10.85 -2.41
CA LYS A 84 18.02 12.24 -2.48
C LYS A 84 16.51 12.31 -2.69
N LEU A 85 15.94 11.40 -3.49
CA LEU A 85 14.50 11.33 -3.74
C LEU A 85 13.71 10.83 -2.51
N HIS A 86 14.34 10.02 -1.65
CA HIS A 86 13.74 9.60 -0.37
C HIS A 86 13.59 10.72 0.66
N LEU A 87 14.50 11.69 0.69
CA LEU A 87 14.55 12.74 1.70
C LEU A 87 13.28 13.60 1.78
N PRO A 88 12.76 14.18 0.66
CA PRO A 88 11.54 14.97 0.74
C PRO A 88 10.32 14.14 1.15
N ARG A 89 10.31 12.83 0.85
CA ARG A 89 9.21 11.91 1.19
C ARG A 89 9.15 11.53 2.68
N ILE A 90 10.11 11.96 3.50
CA ILE A 90 10.00 11.81 4.97
C ILE A 90 8.81 12.61 5.49
N TYR A 91 8.58 13.81 4.95
CA TYR A 91 7.51 14.71 5.41
C TYR A 91 6.11 14.16 5.12
N ASP A 92 5.96 13.33 4.08
CA ASP A 92 4.70 12.65 3.75
C ASP A 92 4.18 11.77 4.91
N TYR A 93 5.07 11.35 5.82
CA TYR A 93 4.73 10.56 6.99
C TYR A 93 4.70 11.34 8.31
N LEU A 94 5.07 12.63 8.33
CA LEU A 94 5.11 13.41 9.57
C LEU A 94 3.83 14.23 9.72
N TRP A 95 3.13 14.03 10.83
CA TRP A 95 1.90 14.74 11.16
C TRP A 95 2.03 15.49 12.48
N LEU A 96 1.65 16.76 12.50
CA LEU A 96 1.61 17.57 13.72
C LEU A 96 0.19 17.52 14.31
N ALA A 97 0.06 16.84 15.45
CA ALA A 97 -1.16 16.78 16.25
C ALA A 97 -1.07 17.69 17.48
N GLU A 98 -2.16 17.79 18.23
CA GLU A 98 -2.25 18.56 19.48
C GLU A 98 -1.24 18.12 20.55
N ASP A 99 -0.78 16.88 20.50
CA ASP A 99 0.21 16.30 21.40
C ASP A 99 1.62 16.18 20.80
N GLY A 100 1.86 16.84 19.66
CA GLY A 100 3.16 16.96 19.02
C GLY A 100 3.25 16.24 17.67
N MET A 101 4.47 16.19 17.13
CA MET A 101 4.73 15.59 15.83
C MET A 101 4.90 14.08 15.96
N LYS A 102 4.22 13.33 15.08
CA LYS A 102 4.23 11.87 15.02
C LYS A 102 4.50 11.38 13.61
N MET A 103 4.95 10.13 13.51
CA MET A 103 5.02 9.41 12.25
C MET A 103 3.73 8.62 12.02
N GLN A 104 3.10 8.83 10.87
CA GLN A 104 1.85 8.19 10.46
C GLN A 104 2.07 6.72 10.07
N GLY A 105 1.04 5.89 10.20
CA GLY A 105 1.08 4.46 9.83
C GLY A 105 1.11 4.17 8.32
N TYR A 106 0.68 5.15 7.52
CA TYR A 106 0.81 5.27 6.06
C TYR A 106 1.15 6.74 5.77
N ASN A 107 1.36 7.15 4.52
CA ASN A 107 1.49 8.58 4.17
C ASN A 107 0.16 9.37 4.25
N GLY A 108 -0.78 8.88 5.06
CA GLY A 108 -2.14 9.36 5.26
C GLY A 108 -3.21 8.29 4.97
N SER A 109 -4.47 8.69 5.10
CA SER A 109 -5.69 7.90 4.82
C SER A 109 -6.60 8.64 3.84
N GLN A 110 -6.01 9.48 2.99
CA GLN A 110 -6.72 10.53 2.24
C GLN A 110 -7.83 9.96 1.35
N LEU A 111 -7.53 8.94 0.55
CA LEU A 111 -8.55 8.34 -0.30
C LEU A 111 -9.59 7.59 0.54
N TRP A 112 -9.15 6.76 1.48
CA TRP A 112 -10.05 5.98 2.33
C TRP A 112 -11.12 6.86 3.00
N ASP A 113 -10.67 7.93 3.64
CA ASP A 113 -11.56 8.88 4.32
C ASP A 113 -12.43 9.65 3.33
N THR A 114 -11.88 10.04 2.17
CA THR A 114 -12.66 10.74 1.13
C THR A 114 -13.76 9.86 0.56
N ALA A 115 -13.47 8.59 0.27
CA ALA A 115 -14.43 7.64 -0.28
C ALA A 115 -15.60 7.41 0.70
N PHE A 116 -15.32 7.25 2.00
CA PHE A 116 -16.36 7.13 3.00
C PHE A 116 -17.13 8.42 3.25
N ALA A 117 -16.46 9.57 3.28
CA ALA A 117 -17.13 10.86 3.44
C ALA A 117 -18.12 11.13 2.29
N VAL A 118 -17.72 10.85 1.05
CA VAL A 118 -18.61 10.92 -0.11
C VAL A 118 -19.83 10.02 0.08
N GLN A 119 -19.62 8.75 0.43
CA GLN A 119 -20.72 7.82 0.64
C GLN A 119 -21.68 8.25 1.75
N ALA A 120 -21.15 8.79 2.85
CA ALA A 120 -21.95 9.31 3.96
C ALA A 120 -22.80 10.52 3.53
N ILE A 121 -22.20 11.49 2.83
CA ILE A 121 -22.91 12.67 2.33
C ILE A 121 -23.99 12.25 1.32
N LEU A 122 -23.67 11.36 0.37
CA LEU A 122 -24.64 10.91 -0.64
C LEU A 122 -25.76 10.03 -0.07
N SER A 123 -25.53 9.38 1.07
CA SER A 123 -26.55 8.62 1.81
C SER A 123 -27.42 9.54 2.68
N SER A 124 -27.05 10.82 2.80
CA SER A 124 -27.83 11.85 3.48
C SER A 124 -28.63 12.68 2.46
N SER A 125 -29.50 13.55 2.96
CA SER A 125 -30.24 14.53 2.17
C SER A 125 -29.48 15.86 1.97
N LEU A 126 -28.14 15.85 2.10
CA LEU A 126 -27.31 17.06 2.12
C LEU A 126 -26.55 17.34 0.81
N ILE A 127 -26.88 16.66 -0.30
CA ILE A 127 -26.16 16.79 -1.58
C ILE A 127 -26.11 18.25 -2.07
N GLU A 128 -27.24 18.96 -1.99
CA GLU A 128 -27.34 20.37 -2.42
C GLU A 128 -26.48 21.30 -1.57
N GLU A 129 -26.34 21.01 -0.27
CA GLU A 129 -25.52 21.78 0.66
C GLU A 129 -24.02 21.56 0.41
N TYR A 130 -23.63 20.32 0.09
CA TYR A 130 -22.24 19.92 -0.07
C TYR A 130 -21.78 19.79 -1.53
N GLY A 131 -22.55 20.29 -2.51
CA GLY A 131 -22.24 20.17 -3.93
C GLY A 131 -20.79 20.53 -4.30
N PRO A 132 -20.29 21.73 -3.92
CA PRO A 132 -18.90 22.12 -4.17
C PRO A 132 -17.86 21.20 -3.51
N THR A 133 -18.16 20.65 -2.33
CA THR A 133 -17.30 19.70 -1.62
C THR A 133 -17.27 18.36 -2.33
N LEU A 134 -18.44 17.84 -2.73
CA LEU A 134 -18.57 16.60 -3.50
C LEU A 134 -17.87 16.70 -4.86
N LYS A 135 -17.91 17.85 -5.52
CA LYS A 135 -17.17 18.09 -6.78
C LYS A 135 -15.67 17.94 -6.59
N LYS A 136 -15.10 18.53 -5.54
CA LYS A 136 -13.67 18.39 -5.21
C LYS A 136 -13.32 16.97 -4.80
N ALA A 137 -14.17 16.32 -4.00
CA ALA A 137 -13.98 14.92 -3.62
C ALA A 137 -14.02 13.98 -4.83
N HIS A 138 -14.93 14.23 -5.78
CA HIS A 138 -15.01 13.49 -7.03
C HIS A 138 -13.73 13.68 -7.86
N GLU A 139 -13.24 14.91 -7.99
CA GLU A 139 -11.96 15.20 -8.64
C GLU A 139 -10.79 14.48 -7.95
N TYR A 140 -10.75 14.50 -6.61
CA TYR A 140 -9.72 13.82 -5.84
C TYR A 140 -9.74 12.30 -6.06
N ILE A 141 -10.93 11.66 -6.00
CA ILE A 141 -11.09 10.22 -6.29
C ILE A 141 -10.62 9.91 -7.71
N LYS A 142 -10.98 10.76 -8.69
CA LYS A 142 -10.51 10.61 -10.08
C LYS A 142 -9.00 10.71 -10.21
N ASN A 143 -8.37 11.63 -9.50
CA ASN A 143 -6.92 11.84 -9.57
C ASN A 143 -6.13 10.81 -8.77
N SER A 144 -6.78 10.12 -7.83
CA SER A 144 -6.14 9.13 -6.95
C SER A 144 -6.17 7.70 -7.48
N GLN A 145 -6.90 7.43 -8.57
CA GLN A 145 -6.88 6.09 -9.18
C GLN A 145 -5.53 5.83 -9.85
N VAL A 146 -4.99 4.63 -9.64
CA VAL A 146 -3.77 4.18 -10.31
C VAL A 146 -4.07 3.95 -11.80
N LEU A 147 -3.31 4.61 -12.67
CA LEU A 147 -3.59 4.64 -14.12
C LEU A 147 -2.85 3.58 -14.91
N GLU A 148 -1.74 3.07 -14.38
CA GLU A 148 -0.87 2.10 -15.05
C GLU A 148 -0.35 1.08 -14.02
N ASP A 149 -0.07 -0.13 -14.49
CA ASP A 149 0.62 -1.13 -13.67
C ASP A 149 2.08 -0.73 -13.44
N CYS A 150 2.71 -1.36 -12.43
CA CYS A 150 4.16 -1.29 -12.32
C CYS A 150 4.82 -1.84 -13.60
N PRO A 151 5.96 -1.30 -14.03
CA PRO A 151 6.63 -1.76 -15.23
C PRO A 151 7.20 -3.17 -15.03
N ASP A 152 7.58 -3.82 -16.13
CA ASP A 152 8.20 -5.14 -16.17
C ASP A 152 7.30 -6.29 -15.67
N ASP A 153 7.89 -7.45 -15.39
CA ASP A 153 7.18 -8.65 -14.96
C ASP A 153 6.73 -8.54 -13.49
N LEU A 154 5.44 -8.27 -13.30
CA LEU A 154 4.81 -8.19 -11.98
C LEU A 154 5.03 -9.44 -11.13
N SER A 155 5.09 -10.63 -11.73
CA SER A 155 5.27 -11.90 -10.99
C SER A 155 6.68 -12.01 -10.42
N TYR A 156 7.68 -11.56 -11.19
CA TYR A 156 9.07 -11.53 -10.74
C TYR A 156 9.25 -10.57 -9.56
N TRP A 157 8.60 -9.40 -9.62
CA TRP A 157 8.68 -8.37 -8.58
C TRP A 157 7.67 -8.53 -7.43
N TYR A 158 6.89 -9.62 -7.45
CA TYR A 158 5.84 -9.91 -6.46
C TYR A 158 4.79 -8.79 -6.32
N ARG A 159 4.49 -8.10 -7.43
CA ARG A 159 3.42 -7.10 -7.52
C ARG A 159 2.15 -7.74 -8.05
N HIS A 160 1.02 -7.23 -7.61
CA HIS A 160 -0.28 -7.52 -8.20
C HIS A 160 -0.62 -6.48 -9.28
N ILE A 161 -1.59 -6.78 -10.15
CA ILE A 161 -2.14 -5.74 -11.04
C ILE A 161 -2.70 -4.58 -10.21
N SER A 162 -2.45 -3.37 -10.66
CA SER A 162 -2.78 -2.13 -9.96
C SER A 162 -3.45 -1.10 -10.87
N LYS A 163 -3.40 -1.25 -12.20
CA LYS A 163 -4.14 -0.40 -13.13
C LYS A 163 -5.64 -0.43 -12.84
N GLY A 164 -6.20 0.73 -12.51
CA GLY A 164 -7.59 0.91 -12.12
C GLY A 164 -7.85 0.78 -10.63
N ALA A 165 -6.87 0.36 -9.83
CA ALA A 165 -6.98 0.27 -8.39
C ALA A 165 -7.00 1.65 -7.74
N TRP A 166 -7.43 1.67 -6.48
CA TRP A 166 -7.32 2.83 -5.61
C TRP A 166 -6.48 2.47 -4.37
N PRO A 167 -5.48 3.30 -4.03
CA PRO A 167 -4.65 3.09 -2.84
C PRO A 167 -5.36 3.55 -1.57
N PHE A 168 -4.82 3.22 -0.40
CA PHE A 168 -5.39 3.69 0.88
C PHE A 168 -5.27 5.22 1.04
N SER A 169 -4.12 5.75 0.60
CA SER A 169 -3.71 7.13 0.82
C SER A 169 -3.79 7.97 -0.46
N THR A 170 -2.73 8.01 -1.27
CA THR A 170 -2.55 8.92 -2.42
C THR A 170 -2.15 8.17 -3.68
N ALA A 171 -2.33 8.77 -4.86
CA ALA A 171 -1.89 8.18 -6.14
C ALA A 171 -0.41 7.75 -6.11
N ASP A 172 0.45 8.54 -5.48
CA ASP A 172 1.89 8.26 -5.40
C ASP A 172 2.21 7.01 -4.59
N HIS A 173 1.40 6.66 -3.58
CA HIS A 173 1.54 5.41 -2.83
C HIS A 173 1.36 4.19 -3.75
N GLY A 174 0.37 4.24 -4.65
CA GLY A 174 0.26 3.33 -5.80
C GLY A 174 0.05 1.85 -5.48
N TRP A 175 -0.07 1.46 -4.21
CA TRP A 175 -0.32 0.09 -3.81
C TRP A 175 -1.81 -0.26 -3.97
N PRO A 176 -2.16 -1.31 -4.73
CA PRO A 176 -3.55 -1.72 -4.88
C PRO A 176 -4.05 -2.37 -3.58
N ILE A 177 -5.19 -1.91 -3.08
CA ILE A 177 -5.82 -2.50 -1.89
C ILE A 177 -7.28 -2.81 -2.22
N SER A 178 -7.73 -4.01 -1.88
CA SER A 178 -9.01 -4.58 -2.33
C SER A 178 -10.21 -3.73 -1.88
N ASP A 179 -10.28 -3.42 -0.60
CA ASP A 179 -11.36 -2.62 -0.01
C ASP A 179 -11.28 -1.16 -0.45
N CYS A 180 -10.08 -0.56 -0.52
CA CYS A 180 -9.90 0.80 -1.02
C CYS A 180 -10.35 0.92 -2.47
N THR A 181 -10.06 -0.11 -3.29
CA THR A 181 -10.54 -0.21 -4.67
C THR A 181 -12.05 -0.36 -4.74
N ALA A 182 -12.65 -1.18 -3.89
CA ALA A 182 -14.09 -1.34 -3.83
C ALA A 182 -14.81 -0.05 -3.39
N GLU A 183 -14.32 0.62 -2.34
CA GLU A 183 -14.92 1.85 -1.82
C GLU A 183 -14.69 3.05 -2.74
N GLY A 184 -13.50 3.15 -3.37
CA GLY A 184 -13.22 4.13 -4.42
C GLY A 184 -14.13 3.95 -5.63
N LEU A 185 -14.30 2.71 -6.11
CA LEU A 185 -15.21 2.37 -7.21
C LEU A 185 -16.68 2.70 -6.85
N LYS A 186 -17.11 2.33 -5.64
CA LYS A 186 -18.48 2.58 -5.16
C LYS A 186 -18.76 4.08 -5.06
N ALA A 187 -17.85 4.85 -4.48
CA ALA A 187 -17.97 6.30 -4.41
C ALA A 187 -18.05 6.94 -5.80
N ALA A 188 -17.19 6.51 -6.73
CA ALA A 188 -17.23 6.98 -8.12
C ALA A 188 -18.57 6.68 -8.83
N LEU A 189 -19.12 5.47 -8.65
CA LEU A 189 -20.41 5.06 -9.20
C LEU A 189 -21.61 5.80 -8.58
N LEU A 190 -21.53 6.18 -7.31
CA LEU A 190 -22.57 6.98 -6.66
C LEU A 190 -22.53 8.43 -7.15
N LEU A 191 -21.32 9.01 -7.25
CA LEU A 191 -21.13 10.35 -7.79
C LEU A 191 -21.59 10.44 -9.25
N SER A 192 -21.40 9.39 -10.06
CA SER A 192 -21.86 9.37 -11.45
C SER A 192 -23.39 9.39 -11.60
N LYS A 193 -24.15 9.12 -10.53
CA LYS A 193 -25.62 9.22 -10.51
C LYS A 193 -26.12 10.59 -10.07
N THR A 194 -25.22 11.47 -9.62
CA THR A 194 -25.53 12.84 -9.22
C THR A 194 -25.39 13.77 -10.43
N PRO A 195 -26.22 14.82 -10.56
CA PRO A 195 -26.12 15.75 -11.69
C PRO A 195 -24.70 16.32 -11.89
N PRO A 196 -24.13 16.27 -13.12
CA PRO A 196 -22.79 16.78 -13.40
C PRO A 196 -22.60 18.27 -13.09
N GLU A 197 -23.67 19.05 -13.08
CA GLU A 197 -23.65 20.47 -12.69
C GLU A 197 -23.22 20.65 -11.23
N ILE A 198 -23.52 19.66 -10.39
CA ILE A 198 -23.19 19.65 -8.95
C ILE A 198 -21.79 19.07 -8.75
N VAL A 199 -21.54 17.85 -9.25
CA VAL A 199 -20.34 17.06 -8.90
C VAL A 199 -19.30 16.92 -10.02
N GLY A 200 -19.55 17.52 -11.18
CA GLY A 200 -18.72 17.40 -12.38
C GLY A 200 -18.89 16.08 -13.13
N GLU A 201 -18.21 15.98 -14.27
CA GLU A 201 -18.31 14.81 -15.16
C GLU A 201 -17.84 13.51 -14.50
N PRO A 202 -18.52 12.38 -14.76
CA PRO A 202 -18.15 11.07 -14.24
C PRO A 202 -16.84 10.54 -14.85
N LEU A 203 -16.28 9.50 -14.22
CA LEU A 203 -15.18 8.74 -14.79
C LEU A 203 -15.58 8.08 -16.11
N ASN A 204 -14.62 8.00 -17.03
CA ASN A 204 -14.75 7.18 -18.23
C ASN A 204 -15.01 5.71 -17.84
N ALA A 205 -15.98 5.06 -18.47
CA ALA A 205 -16.37 3.68 -18.17
C ALA A 205 -15.19 2.69 -18.21
N LYS A 206 -14.21 2.90 -19.09
CA LYS A 206 -13.00 2.05 -19.16
C LYS A 206 -12.25 2.01 -17.83
N ARG A 207 -12.11 3.17 -17.18
CA ARG A 207 -11.43 3.27 -15.87
C ARG A 207 -12.19 2.54 -14.76
N LEU A 208 -13.51 2.43 -14.86
CA LEU A 208 -14.32 1.63 -13.94
C LEU A 208 -14.12 0.12 -14.21
N TYR A 209 -14.01 -0.28 -15.48
CA TYR A 209 -13.71 -1.67 -15.84
C TYR A 209 -12.32 -2.10 -15.37
N ASP A 210 -11.33 -1.23 -15.47
CA ASP A 210 -9.99 -1.49 -14.95
C ASP A 210 -10.04 -1.78 -13.43
N ALA A 211 -10.81 -1.00 -12.66
CA ALA A 211 -11.01 -1.23 -11.23
C ALA A 211 -11.70 -2.58 -10.93
N VAL A 212 -12.74 -2.92 -11.69
CA VAL A 212 -13.44 -4.21 -11.57
C VAL A 212 -12.49 -5.37 -11.88
N ASN A 213 -11.61 -5.21 -12.88
CA ASN A 213 -10.61 -6.22 -13.23
C ASN A 213 -9.65 -6.50 -12.06
N VAL A 214 -9.17 -5.44 -11.38
CA VAL A 214 -8.37 -5.59 -10.15
C VAL A 214 -9.14 -6.37 -9.08
N ILE A 215 -10.38 -5.98 -8.77
CA ILE A 215 -11.19 -6.66 -7.75
C ILE A 215 -11.38 -8.16 -8.06
N LEU A 216 -11.70 -8.50 -9.32
CA LEU A 216 -11.90 -9.89 -9.73
C LEU A 216 -10.60 -10.72 -9.68
N SER A 217 -9.47 -10.10 -10.00
CA SER A 217 -8.17 -10.78 -9.94
C SER A 217 -7.70 -11.13 -8.52
N LEU A 218 -8.29 -10.53 -7.49
CA LEU A 218 -7.97 -10.77 -6.07
C LEU A 218 -8.80 -11.90 -5.44
N GLN A 219 -9.60 -12.62 -6.24
CA GLN A 219 -10.39 -13.75 -5.74
C GLN A 219 -9.49 -14.87 -5.24
N VAL A 220 -9.72 -15.30 -4.00
CA VAL A 220 -9.11 -16.50 -3.41
C VAL A 220 -10.14 -17.62 -3.37
N ILE A 221 -9.67 -18.87 -3.46
CA ILE A 221 -10.54 -20.03 -3.25
C ILE A 221 -11.01 -19.99 -1.80
N SER A 222 -12.32 -19.81 -1.59
CA SER A 222 -12.90 -19.94 -0.26
C SER A 222 -12.80 -21.40 0.17
N ALA A 223 -12.08 -21.67 1.26
CA ALA A 223 -12.23 -22.94 1.96
C ALA A 223 -13.72 -23.09 2.33
N PRO A 224 -14.30 -24.30 2.26
CA PRO A 224 -15.68 -24.49 2.68
C PRO A 224 -15.82 -23.97 4.10
N VAL A 225 -16.71 -22.99 4.28
CA VAL A 225 -17.15 -22.58 5.61
C VAL A 225 -17.70 -23.85 6.25
N HIS A 226 -17.00 -24.39 7.24
CA HIS A 226 -17.59 -25.40 8.11
C HIS A 226 -18.84 -24.73 8.70
N LYS A 227 -20.01 -25.14 8.18
CA LYS A 227 -21.30 -24.88 8.81
C LYS A 227 -21.25 -25.61 10.15
N ASN A 228 -20.63 -25.01 11.15
CA ASN A 228 -20.84 -25.41 12.52
C ASN A 228 -22.33 -25.19 12.78
N ALA A 229 -23.01 -26.31 12.95
CA ALA A 229 -24.42 -26.41 13.22
C ALA A 229 -24.77 -25.50 14.40
N VAL A 230 -25.49 -24.41 14.11
CA VAL A 230 -26.43 -23.87 15.09
C VAL A 230 -27.60 -24.84 15.05
N ASN A 231 -27.53 -25.87 15.89
CA ASN A 231 -28.73 -26.58 16.30
C ASN A 231 -29.46 -25.66 17.27
N TYR A 232 -30.71 -25.35 16.90
CA TYR A 232 -31.83 -24.74 17.62
C TYR A 232 -31.58 -24.22 19.04
#